data_AF-A0A2T4WEX7-F1
#
_entry.id   AF-A0A2T4WEX7-F1
#
_cell.length_a   1.000
_cell.length_b   1.000
_cell.length_c   1.000
_cell.angle_alpha   90.00
_cell.angle_beta   90.00
_cell.angle_gamma   90.00
#
_symmetry.space_group_name_H-M   'P 1'
#
loop_
_entity.id
_entity.type
_entity.pdbx_description
1 polymer ?
#
loop_
_entity_poly.entity_id
_entity_poly.type
_entity_poly.pdbx_seq_one_letter_code
_entity_poly.pdbx_strand_id
1 'polypeptide(L)'
;MSFYSCGTPEESETPPTKSSWSPKMDEPSELAQIMRDLHEEGLQRKASLEKGQLYSGSVDNLLKMIAAAPTEPHMKGPAFEPHALAFNASYGAIQSATTVSEQIDAHNNLVKSCVACHTNFCQGPISRIELLYVN
;
A
#
# COMPACT_ATOMS: atom_id res chain seq x y z
N MET A 1 61.59 42.28 34.35
CA MET A 1 61.60 40.95 35.00
C MET A 1 60.82 39.97 34.13
N SER A 2 61.47 38.84 33.80
CA SER A 2 60.96 37.50 33.40
C SER A 2 59.81 37.45 32.38
N PHE A 3 60.02 37.14 31.10
CA PHE A 3 60.37 35.85 30.46
C PHE A 3 59.49 34.66 30.88
N TYR A 4 58.81 34.04 29.90
CA TYR A 4 58.58 32.62 29.57
C TYR A 4 57.41 32.62 28.55
N SER A 5 57.62 32.63 27.23
CA SER A 5 58.09 31.53 26.35
C SER A 5 57.43 30.18 26.64
N CYS A 6 56.50 29.78 25.78
CA CYS A 6 56.41 28.41 25.29
C CYS A 6 55.91 28.47 23.83
N GLY A 7 56.61 27.79 22.93
CA GLY A 7 56.29 27.72 21.51
C GLY A 7 55.93 26.31 21.05
N THR A 8 55.20 26.28 19.92
CA THR A 8 55.13 25.25 18.86
C THR A 8 54.24 24.02 19.14
N PRO A 9 53.60 23.36 18.13
CA PRO A 9 53.31 23.69 16.72
C PRO A 9 51.80 23.70 16.34
N GLU A 10 51.51 24.14 15.11
CA GLU A 10 50.30 23.82 14.35
C GLU A 10 49.99 22.31 14.38
N GLU A 11 48.77 21.96 14.80
CA GLU A 11 48.12 20.71 14.40
C GLU A 11 46.87 21.07 13.60
N SER A 12 46.90 20.62 12.35
CA SER A 12 45.82 20.73 11.37
C SER A 12 44.61 19.94 11.86
N GLU A 13 43.65 20.62 12.48
CA GLU A 13 42.32 20.06 12.69
C GLU A 13 41.51 20.18 11.41
N THR A 14 41.30 19.02 10.77
CA THR A 14 40.42 18.84 9.62
C THR A 14 38.99 19.30 9.97
N PRO A 15 38.28 20.01 9.06
CA PRO A 15 36.92 20.41 9.34
C PRO A 15 36.02 19.17 9.47
N PRO A 16 35.07 19.15 10.43
CA PRO A 16 34.19 18.02 10.62
C PRO A 16 33.40 17.77 9.33
N THR A 17 33.58 16.58 8.76
CA THR A 17 32.84 16.12 7.59
C THR A 17 31.35 16.14 7.92
N LYS A 18 30.61 17.00 7.21
CA LYS A 18 29.14 16.95 7.21
C LYS A 18 28.74 15.56 6.75
N SER A 19 28.31 14.73 7.69
CA SER A 19 27.69 13.45 7.38
C SER A 19 26.50 13.72 6.46
N SER A 20 26.67 13.36 5.18
CA SER A 20 25.62 13.43 4.18
C SER A 20 24.55 12.41 4.57
N TRP A 21 23.50 12.85 5.26
CA TRP A 21 22.30 12.02 5.44
C TRP A 21 21.66 11.82 4.07
N SER A 22 21.87 10.65 3.48
CA SER A 22 21.10 10.14 2.35
C SER A 22 20.05 9.14 2.90
N PRO A 23 18.77 9.52 3.02
CA PRO A 23 17.74 8.55 3.38
C PRO A 23 17.70 7.49 2.27
N LYS A 24 17.97 6.24 2.63
CA LYS A 24 17.75 5.11 1.73
C LYS A 24 16.24 4.93 1.66
N MET A 25 15.66 5.13 0.49
CA MET A 25 14.24 4.80 0.28
C MET A 25 14.11 3.29 0.41
N ASP A 26 13.34 2.82 1.39
CA ASP A 26 13.08 1.40 1.54
C ASP A 26 12.29 0.89 0.32
N GLU A 27 12.71 -0.24 -0.25
CA GLU A 27 11.94 -0.89 -1.30
C GLU A 27 10.60 -1.36 -0.71
N PRO A 28 9.49 -1.17 -1.44
CA PRO A 28 8.20 -1.57 -0.94
C PRO A 28 8.10 -3.10 -0.87
N SER A 29 7.47 -3.61 0.20
CA SER A 29 7.20 -5.05 0.33
C SER A 29 6.34 -5.58 -0.82
N GLU A 30 6.41 -6.89 -1.08
CA GLU A 30 5.56 -7.56 -2.07
C GLU A 30 4.07 -7.28 -1.83
N LEU A 31 3.65 -7.32 -0.56
CA LEU A 31 2.28 -6.98 -0.17
C LEU A 31 1.94 -5.51 -0.49
N ALA A 32 2.85 -4.58 -0.22
CA ALA A 32 2.63 -3.17 -0.54
C ALA A 32 2.53 -2.93 -2.06
N GLN A 33 3.27 -3.69 -2.88
CA GLN A 33 3.13 -3.65 -4.34
C GLN A 33 1.77 -4.17 -4.78
N ILE A 34 1.33 -5.31 -4.24
CA ILE A 34 -0.01 -5.87 -4.51
C ILE A 34 -1.11 -4.84 -4.22
N MET A 35 -1.03 -4.14 -3.08
CA MET A 35 -2.03 -3.12 -2.72
C MET A 35 -2.04 -1.93 -3.68
N ARG A 36 -0.87 -1.54 -4.22
CA ARG A 36 -0.80 -0.49 -5.24
C ARG A 36 -1.44 -0.93 -6.56
N ASP A 37 -1.16 -2.15 -6.99
CA ASP A 37 -1.75 -2.72 -8.21
C ASP A 37 -3.28 -2.82 -8.10
N LEU A 38 -3.78 -3.27 -6.94
CA LEU A 38 -5.23 -3.34 -6.66
C LEU A 38 -5.89 -1.96 -6.65
N HIS A 39 -5.21 -0.94 -6.15
CA HIS A 39 -5.72 0.42 -6.18
C HIS A 39 -5.80 0.97 -7.62
N GLU A 40 -4.75 0.75 -8.41
CA GLU A 40 -4.71 1.15 -9.83
C GLU A 40 -5.82 0.45 -10.63
N GLU A 41 -6.00 -0.85 -10.45
CA GLU A 41 -7.11 -1.60 -11.05
C GLU A 41 -8.47 -1.06 -10.60
N GLY A 42 -8.59 -0.71 -9.31
CA GLY A 42 -9.77 -0.07 -8.75
C GLY A 42 -10.12 1.23 -9.47
N LEU A 43 -9.14 2.09 -9.74
CA LEU A 43 -9.32 3.34 -10.48
C LEU A 43 -9.81 3.09 -11.91
N GLN A 44 -9.20 2.12 -12.60
CA GLN A 44 -9.57 1.77 -13.97
C GLN A 44 -10.99 1.20 -14.06
N ARG A 45 -11.34 0.29 -13.14
CA ARG A 45 -12.69 -0.27 -13.06
C ARG A 45 -13.72 0.79 -12.74
N LYS A 46 -13.46 1.64 -11.74
CA LYS A 46 -14.32 2.80 -11.42
C LYS A 46 -14.58 3.64 -12.67
N ALA A 47 -13.53 4.04 -13.38
CA ALA A 47 -13.65 4.87 -14.57
C ALA A 47 -14.43 4.19 -15.72
N SER A 48 -14.42 2.86 -15.82
CA SER A 48 -15.24 2.10 -16.78
C SER A 48 -16.71 2.08 -16.35
N LEU A 49 -16.97 1.78 -15.08
CA LEU A 49 -18.32 1.68 -14.53
C LEU A 49 -19.06 3.02 -14.57
N GLU A 50 -18.37 4.13 -14.27
CA GLU A 50 -18.93 5.48 -14.39
C GLU A 50 -19.32 5.86 -15.83
N LYS A 51 -18.75 5.18 -16.83
CA LYS A 51 -19.12 5.34 -18.24
C LYS A 51 -20.24 4.39 -18.68
N GLY A 52 -20.78 3.58 -17.77
CA GLY A 52 -21.78 2.57 -18.09
C GLY A 52 -21.20 1.36 -18.84
N GLN A 53 -19.93 1.03 -18.62
CA GLN A 53 -19.23 -0.06 -19.31
C GLN A 53 -18.70 -1.09 -18.31
N LEU A 54 -18.92 -2.37 -18.60
CA LEU A 54 -18.29 -3.46 -17.86
C LEU A 54 -16.76 -3.39 -18.00
N TYR A 55 -16.07 -3.53 -16.88
CA TYR A 55 -14.64 -3.73 -16.82
C TYR A 55 -14.33 -5.23 -16.88
N SER A 56 -13.45 -5.61 -17.79
CA SER A 56 -13.02 -7.01 -17.98
C SER A 56 -11.55 -7.25 -17.63
N GLY A 57 -10.87 -6.26 -17.08
CA GLY A 57 -9.50 -6.43 -16.58
C GLY A 57 -9.49 -7.24 -15.28
N SER A 58 -8.41 -7.98 -15.06
CA SER A 58 -8.15 -8.65 -13.79
C SER A 58 -6.66 -8.57 -13.55
N VAL A 59 -6.26 -8.20 -12.34
CA VAL A 59 -4.88 -8.39 -11.91
C VAL A 59 -4.81 -9.75 -11.22
N ASP A 60 -3.84 -10.57 -11.59
CA ASP A 60 -3.60 -11.92 -11.08
C ASP A 60 -2.99 -11.90 -9.66
N ASN A 61 -3.44 -10.95 -8.84
CA ASN A 61 -2.91 -10.60 -7.53
C ASN A 61 -3.75 -11.14 -6.38
N LEU A 62 -4.93 -11.69 -6.68
CA LEU A 62 -5.86 -12.25 -5.71
C LEU A 62 -5.25 -13.42 -4.92
N LEU A 63 -4.70 -14.41 -5.64
CA LEU A 63 -3.99 -15.55 -5.04
C LEU A 63 -2.70 -15.11 -4.35
N LYS A 64 -2.01 -14.11 -4.92
CA LYS A 64 -0.76 -13.58 -4.36
C LYS A 64 -0.98 -12.86 -3.04
N MET A 65 -2.11 -12.16 -2.85
CA MET A 65 -2.41 -11.45 -1.61
C MET A 65 -2.61 -12.41 -0.43
N ILE A 66 -3.29 -13.53 -0.66
CA ILE A 66 -3.48 -14.58 0.37
C ILE A 66 -2.14 -15.24 0.71
N ALA A 67 -1.31 -15.50 -0.31
CA ALA A 67 -0.01 -16.16 -0.18
C ALA A 67 1.13 -15.25 0.34
N ALA A 68 1.08 -13.94 0.11
CA ALA A 68 2.19 -13.01 0.37
C ALA A 68 2.51 -12.92 1.85
N ALA A 69 3.77 -13.07 2.25
CA ALA A 69 4.16 -12.88 3.65
C ALA A 69 3.83 -11.45 4.11
N PRO A 70 3.21 -11.27 5.29
CA PRO A 70 2.99 -9.92 5.83
C PRO A 70 4.34 -9.27 6.17
N THR A 71 4.38 -7.94 6.12
CA THR A 71 5.57 -7.18 6.53
C THR A 71 5.93 -7.44 8.01
N GLU A 72 4.95 -7.75 8.86
CA GLU A 72 5.17 -8.13 10.25
C GLU A 72 4.30 -9.35 10.62
N PRO A 73 4.80 -10.32 11.41
CA PRO A 73 4.09 -11.57 11.70
C PRO A 73 2.69 -11.40 12.31
N HIS A 74 2.46 -10.30 13.04
CA HIS A 74 1.18 -10.01 13.68
C HIS A 74 0.11 -9.46 12.71
N MET A 75 0.48 -9.08 11.48
CA MET A 75 -0.48 -8.64 10.46
C MET A 75 -1.22 -9.82 9.79
N LYS A 76 -0.86 -11.07 10.10
CA LYS A 76 -1.63 -12.27 9.74
C LYS A 76 -1.94 -13.10 10.98
N GLY A 77 -3.16 -13.62 11.04
CA GLY A 77 -3.68 -14.46 12.12
C GLY A 77 -5.14 -14.83 11.87
N PRO A 78 -5.82 -15.54 12.79
CA PRO A 78 -7.22 -15.98 12.59
C PRO A 78 -8.19 -14.84 12.26
N ALA A 79 -7.88 -13.62 12.72
CA ALA A 79 -8.68 -12.44 12.43
C ALA A 79 -8.50 -11.89 10.99
N PHE A 80 -7.40 -12.23 10.30
CA PHE A 80 -7.13 -11.77 8.92
C PHE A 80 -7.94 -12.55 7.87
N GLU A 81 -8.13 -13.85 8.10
CA GLU A 81 -8.74 -14.77 7.14
C GLU A 81 -10.15 -14.34 6.68
N PRO A 82 -11.08 -13.91 7.55
CA PRO A 82 -12.40 -13.42 7.12
C PRO A 82 -12.31 -12.24 6.15
N HIS A 83 -11.34 -11.33 6.33
CA HIS A 83 -11.17 -10.17 5.45
C HIS A 83 -10.62 -10.57 4.09
N ALA A 84 -9.67 -11.51 4.05
CA ALA A 84 -9.15 -12.06 2.81
C ALA A 84 -10.24 -12.82 2.02
N LEU A 85 -11.10 -13.57 2.72
CA LEU A 85 -12.23 -14.26 2.12
C LEU A 85 -13.29 -13.29 1.56
N ALA A 86 -13.62 -12.23 2.31
CA ALA A 86 -14.57 -11.21 1.86
C ALA A 86 -14.06 -10.46 0.61
N PHE A 87 -12.76 -10.14 0.59
CA PHE A 87 -12.10 -9.60 -0.59
C PHE A 87 -12.22 -10.55 -1.79
N ASN A 88 -11.90 -11.83 -1.61
CA ASN A 88 -11.97 -12.84 -2.67
C ASN A 88 -13.37 -13.05 -3.22
N ALA A 89 -14.38 -13.09 -2.35
CA ALA A 89 -15.78 -13.17 -2.75
C ALA A 89 -16.20 -11.95 -3.59
N SER A 90 -15.83 -10.75 -3.15
CA SER A 90 -16.15 -9.51 -3.88
C SER A 90 -15.47 -9.46 -5.25
N TYR A 91 -14.21 -9.91 -5.34
CA TYR A 91 -13.48 -9.98 -6.59
C TYR A 91 -14.09 -11.01 -7.55
N GLY A 92 -14.46 -12.19 -7.05
CA GLY A 92 -15.19 -13.20 -7.85
C GLY A 92 -16.54 -12.69 -8.37
N ALA A 93 -17.25 -11.88 -7.57
CA ALA A 93 -18.50 -11.25 -8.00
C ALA A 93 -18.28 -10.22 -9.11
N ILE A 94 -17.19 -9.45 -9.09
CA ILE A 94 -16.81 -8.52 -10.17
C ILE A 94 -16.61 -9.30 -11.49
N GLN A 95 -15.91 -10.43 -11.43
CA GLN A 95 -15.62 -11.27 -12.60
C GLN A 95 -16.85 -11.99 -13.14
N SER A 96 -17.83 -12.27 -12.28
CA SER A 96 -19.06 -12.98 -12.64
C SER A 96 -20.20 -12.04 -13.04
N ALA A 97 -20.05 -10.73 -12.82
CA ALA A 97 -21.08 -9.75 -13.12
C ALA A 97 -21.38 -9.70 -14.62
N THR A 98 -22.67 -9.73 -14.95
CA THR A 98 -23.14 -9.69 -16.35
C THR A 98 -23.75 -8.34 -16.71
N THR A 99 -24.01 -7.50 -15.71
CA THR A 99 -24.51 -6.14 -15.88
C THR A 99 -23.63 -5.12 -15.17
N VAL A 100 -23.65 -3.88 -15.65
CA VAL A 100 -22.89 -2.76 -15.03
C VAL A 100 -23.33 -2.55 -13.58
N SER A 101 -24.64 -2.64 -13.29
CA SER A 101 -25.16 -2.48 -11.92
C SER A 101 -24.62 -3.56 -10.99
N GLU A 102 -24.63 -4.83 -11.41
CA GLU A 102 -24.06 -5.93 -10.63
C GLU A 102 -22.56 -5.70 -10.35
N GLN A 103 -21.84 -5.22 -11.37
CA GLN A 103 -20.40 -4.98 -11.23
C GLN A 103 -20.10 -3.75 -10.35
N ILE A 104 -20.96 -2.73 -10.33
CA ILE A 104 -20.89 -1.60 -9.37
C ILE A 104 -21.10 -2.10 -7.95
N ASP A 105 -22.12 -2.93 -7.69
CA ASP A 105 -22.37 -3.48 -6.36
C ASP A 105 -21.20 -4.33 -5.88
N ALA A 106 -20.69 -5.20 -6.74
CA ALA A 106 -19.53 -6.04 -6.45
C ALA A 106 -18.27 -5.19 -6.20
N HIS A 107 -18.05 -4.13 -7.00
CA HIS A 107 -16.93 -3.21 -6.81
C HIS A 107 -17.03 -2.45 -5.49
N ASN A 108 -18.19 -1.89 -5.16
CA ASN A 108 -18.41 -1.18 -3.90
C ASN A 108 -18.25 -2.12 -2.69
N ASN A 109 -18.63 -3.38 -2.81
CA ASN A 109 -18.38 -4.39 -1.77
C ASN A 109 -16.89 -4.75 -1.62
N LEU A 110 -16.13 -4.74 -2.72
CA LEU A 110 -14.67 -4.85 -2.67
C LEU A 110 -14.07 -3.66 -1.91
N VAL A 111 -14.48 -2.42 -2.23
CA VAL A 111 -14.00 -1.21 -1.54
C VAL A 111 -14.30 -1.27 -0.03
N LYS A 112 -15.51 -1.70 0.37
CA LYS A 112 -15.84 -1.92 1.79
C LYS A 112 -14.91 -2.93 2.45
N SER A 113 -14.59 -4.02 1.77
CA SER A 113 -13.66 -5.05 2.28
C SER A 113 -12.24 -4.49 2.46
N CYS A 114 -11.78 -3.66 1.52
CA CYS A 114 -10.51 -2.94 1.63
C CYS A 114 -10.50 -2.02 2.86
N VAL A 115 -11.52 -1.17 3.04
CA VAL A 115 -11.63 -0.26 4.20
C VAL A 115 -11.67 -1.05 5.51
N ALA A 116 -12.44 -2.14 5.58
CA ALA A 116 -12.51 -2.98 6.77
C ALA A 116 -11.16 -3.60 7.12
N CYS A 117 -10.42 -4.12 6.13
CA CYS A 117 -9.08 -4.66 6.36
C CYS A 117 -8.12 -3.56 6.84
N HIS A 118 -8.14 -2.39 6.20
CA HIS A 118 -7.24 -1.29 6.53
C HIS A 118 -7.57 -0.60 7.87
N THR A 119 -8.81 -0.71 8.33
CA THR A 119 -9.20 -0.23 9.67
C THR A 119 -8.67 -1.14 10.78
N ASN A 120 -8.56 -2.44 10.51
CA ASN A 120 -8.29 -3.44 11.56
C ASN A 120 -6.85 -3.99 11.56
N PHE A 121 -6.18 -4.05 10.41
CA PHE A 121 -4.90 -4.78 10.27
C PHE A 121 -3.75 -3.93 9.78
N CYS A 122 -3.97 -3.09 8.78
CA CYS A 122 -2.92 -2.28 8.17
C CYS A 122 -3.42 -0.86 7.98
N GLN A 123 -2.86 0.10 8.71
CA GLN A 123 -3.22 1.53 8.66
C GLN A 123 -2.77 2.20 7.33
N GLY A 124 -3.20 1.65 6.20
CA GLY A 124 -3.03 2.22 4.89
C GLY A 124 -3.90 3.47 4.71
N PRO A 125 -3.81 4.15 3.55
CA PRO A 125 -4.50 5.41 3.32
C PRO A 125 -6.00 5.18 3.03
N ILE A 126 -6.81 4.96 4.07
CA ILE A 126 -8.26 4.69 3.97
C ILE A 126 -8.97 5.77 3.14
N SER A 127 -8.64 7.05 3.36
CA SER A 127 -9.23 8.16 2.60
C SER A 127 -9.02 8.07 1.09
N ARG A 128 -7.93 7.43 0.63
CA ARG A 128 -7.72 7.18 -0.81
C ARG A 128 -8.54 6.00 -1.32
N ILE A 129 -8.75 4.99 -0.47
CA ILE A 129 -9.53 3.79 -0.81
C ILE A 129 -11.00 4.17 -0.99
N GLU A 130 -11.54 5.02 -0.13
CA GLU A 130 -12.94 5.47 -0.21
C GLU A 130 -13.25 6.24 -1.51
N LEU A 131 -12.25 6.86 -2.13
CA LEU A 131 -12.43 7.50 -3.44
C LEU A 131 -12.73 6.51 -4.58
N LEU A 132 -12.57 5.20 -4.34
CA LEU A 132 -12.90 4.17 -5.32
C LEU A 132 -14.40 3.85 -5.39
N TYR A 133 -15.24 4.31 -4.47
CA TYR A 133 -16.68 4.07 -4.59
C TYR A 133 -17.25 4.66 -5.90
N VAL A 134 -18.22 3.94 -6.46
CA VAL A 134 -18.99 4.33 -7.66
C VAL A 134 -20.45 4.54 -7.25
N ASN A 135 -21.03 5.67 -7.65
CA ASN A 135 -22.41 6.08 -7.36
C ASN A 135 -23.36 5.77 -8.52
#